data_AF-A0A1F9C0W2-F1
#
_entry.id   AF-A0A1F9C0W2-F1
#
_cell.length_a   1.000
_cell.length_b   1.000
_cell.length_c   1.000
_cell.angle_alpha   90.00
_cell.angle_beta   90.00
_cell.angle_gamma   90.00
#
_symmetry.space_group_name_H-M   'P 1'
#
loop_
_entity.id
_entity.type
_entity.pdbx_description
1 polymer ?
#
loop_
_entity_poly.entity_id
_entity_poly.type
_entity_poly.pdbx_seq_one_letter_code
_entity_poly.pdbx_strand_id
1 'polypeptide(L)'
;MKIAVDKRLFWFLKEDTELDLSNKTHLDMYVQQTLVKGRTSDIKRLIHTVKPSDFAESFGRVKNFLPEEVRRFWEDWVGDTDQHPEKNTTLS
;
A
#
# COMPACT_ATOMS: atom_id res chain seq x y z
N MET A 1 11.88 -7.22 0.22
CA MET A 1 11.25 -8.10 1.25
C MET A 1 10.32 -9.03 0.50
N LYS A 2 10.37 -10.34 0.72
CA LYS A 2 9.51 -11.28 -0.01
C LYS A 2 8.30 -11.70 0.81
N ILE A 3 7.16 -11.82 0.16
CA ILE A 3 5.92 -12.34 0.76
C ILE A 3 5.34 -13.46 -0.10
N ALA A 4 4.83 -14.50 0.56
CA ALA A 4 4.04 -15.52 -0.10
C ALA A 4 2.68 -14.93 -0.50
N VAL A 5 2.25 -15.27 -1.72
CA VAL A 5 1.01 -14.76 -2.29
C VAL A 5 -0.22 -15.49 -1.70
N ASP A 6 -1.20 -14.72 -1.20
CA ASP A 6 -2.53 -15.24 -0.86
C ASP A 6 -3.37 -15.41 -2.14
N LYS A 7 -3.68 -16.66 -2.48
CA LYS A 7 -4.47 -17.01 -3.67
C LYS A 7 -5.83 -16.34 -3.75
N ARG A 8 -6.43 -15.97 -2.62
CA ARG A 8 -7.70 -15.24 -2.63
C ARG A 8 -7.53 -13.83 -3.22
N LEU A 9 -6.42 -13.17 -2.93
CA LEU A 9 -6.13 -11.82 -3.44
C LEU A 9 -5.54 -11.88 -4.85
N PHE A 10 -4.69 -12.87 -5.12
CA PHE A 10 -3.92 -12.98 -6.35
C PHE A 10 -4.21 -14.29 -7.10
N TRP A 11 -5.49 -14.59 -7.28
CA TRP A 11 -5.96 -15.84 -7.91
C TRP A 11 -5.36 -16.11 -9.30
N PHE A 12 -4.87 -15.06 -9.98
CA PHE A 12 -4.25 -15.12 -11.30
C PHE A 12 -2.75 -15.47 -11.31
N LEU A 13 -2.07 -15.44 -10.16
CA LEU A 13 -0.66 -15.83 -10.05
C LEU A 13 -0.54 -17.35 -9.88
N LYS A 14 0.61 -17.94 -10.21
CA LYS A 14 0.87 -19.38 -9.98
C LYS A 14 0.95 -19.70 -8.49
N GLU A 15 0.72 -20.97 -8.14
CA GLU A 15 0.98 -21.43 -6.77
C GLU A 15 2.46 -21.19 -6.41
N ASP A 16 2.70 -20.93 -5.13
CA ASP A 16 4.02 -20.61 -4.57
C ASP A 16 4.74 -19.38 -5.16
N THR A 17 4.00 -18.50 -5.84
CA THR A 17 4.56 -17.22 -6.29
C THR A 17 4.93 -16.37 -5.05
N GLU A 18 6.13 -15.82 -5.06
CA GLU A 18 6.57 -14.82 -4.09
C GLU A 18 6.58 -13.43 -4.72
N LEU A 19 6.07 -12.44 -4.00
CA LEU A 19 6.24 -11.04 -4.37
C LEU A 19 7.42 -10.46 -3.62
N ASP A 20 8.42 -10.00 -4.37
CA ASP A 20 9.47 -9.16 -3.80
C ASP A 20 9.02 -7.70 -3.73
N LEU A 21 8.67 -7.23 -2.53
CA LEU A 21 8.22 -5.86 -2.27
C LEU A 21 9.32 -4.79 -2.42
N SER A 22 10.59 -5.16 -2.61
CA SER A 22 11.60 -4.18 -3.09
C SER A 22 11.46 -3.85 -4.58
N ASN A 23 10.74 -4.69 -5.33
CA ASN A 23 10.39 -4.41 -6.72
C ASN A 23 9.12 -3.54 -6.77
N LYS A 24 9.21 -2.39 -7.43
CA LYS A 24 8.10 -1.42 -7.52
C LYS A 24 6.83 -2.04 -8.13
N THR A 25 6.96 -2.85 -9.19
CA THR A 25 5.81 -3.50 -9.83
C THR A 25 5.11 -4.49 -8.89
N HIS A 26 5.89 -5.27 -8.13
CA HIS A 26 5.34 -6.18 -7.14
C HIS A 26 4.66 -5.44 -5.99
N LEU A 27 5.28 -4.37 -5.50
CA LEU A 27 4.69 -3.53 -4.46
C LEU A 27 3.37 -2.91 -4.93
N ASP A 28 3.35 -2.33 -6.13
CA ASP A 28 2.15 -1.70 -6.72
C ASP A 28 1.02 -2.72 -6.89
N MET A 29 1.33 -3.91 -7.39
CA MET A 29 0.36 -5.01 -7.48
C MET A 29 -0.13 -5.43 -6.10
N TYR A 30 0.76 -5.50 -5.10
CA TYR A 30 0.40 -5.88 -3.74
C TYR A 30 -0.55 -4.86 -3.10
N VAL A 31 -0.21 -3.57 -3.18
CA VAL A 31 -1.02 -2.46 -2.68
C VAL A 31 -2.37 -2.47 -3.39
N GLN A 32 -2.39 -2.45 -4.72
CA GLN A 32 -3.64 -2.40 -5.49
C GLN A 32 -4.58 -3.57 -5.17
N GLN A 33 -4.09 -4.82 -5.19
CA GLN A 33 -4.96 -5.97 -4.92
C GLN A 33 -5.47 -5.97 -3.48
N THR A 34 -4.63 -5.56 -2.53
CA THR A 34 -5.05 -5.47 -1.13
C THR A 34 -6.11 -4.39 -0.94
N LEU A 35 -5.98 -3.21 -1.55
CA LEU A 35 -6.96 -2.14 -1.42
C LEU A 35 -8.29 -2.45 -2.13
N VAL A 36 -8.26 -3.20 -3.24
CA VAL A 36 -9.47 -3.53 -4.00
C VAL A 36 -10.21 -4.75 -3.44
N LYS A 37 -9.49 -5.78 -2.97
CA LYS A 37 -10.06 -7.09 -2.61
C LYS A 37 -9.74 -7.54 -1.18
N GLY A 38 -8.96 -6.75 -0.46
CA GLY A 38 -8.55 -7.03 0.90
C GLY A 38 -9.73 -7.00 1.86
N ARG A 39 -9.70 -7.93 2.80
CA ARG A 39 -10.46 -7.83 4.04
C ARG A 39 -9.64 -7.00 5.03
N THR A 40 -10.27 -6.62 6.13
CA THR A 40 -9.63 -5.84 7.20
C THR A 40 -8.29 -6.43 7.65
N SER A 41 -8.16 -7.75 7.75
CA SER A 41 -6.90 -8.43 8.10
C SER A 41 -5.78 -8.19 7.08
N ASP A 42 -6.11 -8.12 5.80
CA ASP A 42 -5.13 -7.90 4.73
C ASP A 42 -4.65 -6.45 4.74
N ILE A 43 -5.58 -5.51 4.95
CA ILE A 43 -5.27 -4.09 5.11
C ILE A 43 -4.35 -3.87 6.31
N LYS A 44 -4.66 -4.48 7.46
CA LYS A 44 -3.78 -4.44 8.65
C LYS A 44 -2.39 -4.97 8.33
N ARG A 45 -2.31 -6.11 7.65
CA ARG A 45 -1.03 -6.70 7.25
C ARG A 45 -0.25 -5.78 6.29
N LEU A 46 -0.91 -5.15 5.32
CA LEU A 46 -0.30 -4.19 4.42
C LEU A 46 0.36 -3.03 5.18
N ILE A 47 -0.39 -2.39 6.09
CA ILE A 47 0.10 -1.26 6.89
C ILE A 47 1.29 -1.66 7.78
N HIS A 48 1.31 -2.89 8.29
CA HIS A 48 2.44 -3.39 9.09
C HIS A 48 3.64 -3.86 8.26
N THR A 49 3.42 -4.23 7.00
CA THR A 49 4.45 -4.84 6.13
C THR A 49 5.18 -3.79 5.30
N VAL A 50 4.46 -2.80 4.79
CA VAL A 50 4.98 -1.77 3.88
C VAL A 50 5.22 -0.50 4.66
N LYS A 51 6.40 0.11 4.48
CA LYS A 51 6.70 1.39 5.12
C LYS A 51 5.73 2.47 4.63
N PRO A 52 5.34 3.43 5.48
CA PRO A 52 4.41 4.49 5.07
C PRO A 52 4.84 5.24 3.80
N SER A 53 6.14 5.55 3.64
CA SER A 53 6.69 6.20 2.45
C SER A 53 6.50 5.35 1.18
N ASP A 54 6.81 4.05 1.26
CA ASP A 54 6.72 3.12 0.14
C ASP A 54 5.25 2.91 -0.25
N PHE A 55 4.35 2.87 0.74
CA PHE A 55 2.91 2.84 0.53
C PHE A 55 2.42 4.11 -0.16
N ALA A 56 2.78 5.30 0.32
CA ALA A 56 2.33 6.57 -0.26
C ALA A 56 2.79 6.71 -1.72
N GLU A 57 4.06 6.39 -2.01
CA GLU A 57 4.58 6.38 -3.37
C GLU A 57 3.86 5.38 -4.28
N SER A 58 3.63 4.16 -3.78
CA SER A 58 2.93 3.11 -4.53
C SER A 58 1.47 3.45 -4.77
N PHE A 59 0.77 3.92 -3.74
CA PHE A 59 -0.60 4.41 -3.81
C PHE A 59 -0.72 5.52 -4.85
N GLY A 60 0.20 6.49 -4.87
CA GLY A 60 0.23 7.55 -5.90
C GLY A 60 0.25 7.02 -7.34
N ARG A 61 0.91 5.87 -7.58
CA ARG A 61 0.94 5.21 -8.90
C ARG A 61 -0.34 4.42 -9.21
N VAL A 62 -0.94 3.77 -8.22
CA VAL A 62 -2.07 2.84 -8.43
C VAL A 62 -3.45 3.42 -8.15
N LYS A 63 -3.55 4.60 -7.54
CA LYS A 63 -4.83 5.17 -7.06
C LYS A 63 -5.90 5.35 -8.12
N ASN A 64 -5.51 5.53 -9.39
CA ASN A 64 -6.45 5.68 -10.51
C ASN A 64 -7.12 4.35 -10.91
N PHE A 65 -6.66 3.22 -10.38
CA PHE A 65 -7.26 1.90 -10.58
C PHE A 65 -8.16 1.47 -9.42
N LEU A 66 -8.34 2.32 -8.41
CA LEU A 66 -9.16 2.05 -7.24
C LEU A 66 -10.58 2.61 -7.43
N PRO A 67 -11.61 1.97 -6.85
CA PRO A 67 -12.93 2.57 -6.73
C PRO A 67 -12.87 3.94 -6.06
N GLU A 68 -13.73 4.87 -6.47
CA GLU A 68 -13.66 6.27 -6.02
C GLU A 68 -13.69 6.42 -4.51
N GLU A 69 -14.57 5.71 -3.81
CA GLU A 69 -14.67 5.76 -2.35
C GLU A 69 -13.38 5.27 -1.66
N VAL A 70 -12.81 4.17 -2.16
CA VAL A 70 -11.54 3.63 -1.66
C VAL A 70 -10.42 4.62 -1.91
N ARG A 71 -10.34 5.20 -3.12
CA ARG A 71 -9.34 6.22 -3.45
C ARG A 71 -9.43 7.40 -2.49
N ARG A 72 -10.63 8.00 -2.33
CA ARG A 72 -10.81 9.17 -1.47
C ARG A 72 -10.42 8.88 -0.01
N PHE A 73 -10.85 7.75 0.53
CA PHE A 73 -10.47 7.33 1.88
C PHE A 73 -8.95 7.30 2.10
N TRP A 74 -8.21 6.74 1.13
CA TRP A 74 -6.75 6.66 1.24
C TRP A 74 -6.03 7.95 0.86
N GLU A 75 -6.60 8.79 -0.01
CA GLU A 75 -6.08 10.14 -0.26
C GLU A 75 -6.14 11.00 1.00
N ASP A 76 -7.25 10.93 1.76
CA ASP A 76 -7.39 11.61 3.05
C ASP A 76 -6.35 11.08 4.06
N TRP A 77 -6.22 9.76 4.19
CA TRP A 77 -5.27 9.15 5.13
C TRP A 77 -3.80 9.47 4.80
N VAL A 78 -3.42 9.39 3.52
CA VAL A 78 -2.06 9.74 3.09
C VAL A 78 -1.79 11.24 3.29
N GLY A 79 -2.77 12.09 2.98
CA GLY A 79 -2.70 13.53 3.21
C GLY A 79 -2.48 13.90 4.67
N ASP A 80 -3.09 13.16 5.61
CA ASP A 80 -2.87 13.32 7.05
C ASP A 80 -1.46 12.87 7.49
N THR A 81 -0.90 11.84 6.85
CA THR A 81 0.46 11.36 7.17
C THR A 81 1.58 12.26 6.65
N ASP A 82 1.36 13.00 5.55
CA ASP A 82 2.33 13.97 5.00
C ASP A 82 2.41 15.27 5.81
N GLN A 83 1.43 15.56 6.69
CA GLN A 83 1.45 16.76 7.53
C GLN A 83 2.30 16.63 8.81
N HIS A 84 2.97 15.49 9.01
CA HIS A 84 3.84 15.25 10.16
C HIS A 84 5.31 14.97 9.79
N PRO A 85 6.04 15.93 9.18
CA PRO A 85 7.42 16.20 9.53
C PRO A 85 7.46 17.43 10.44
N GLU A 86 7.96 17.21 11.65
CA GLU A 86 8.25 18.17 12.72
C GLU A 86 8.41 19.64 12.28
N LYS A 87 7.40 20.46 12.60
CA LYS A 87 7.67 21.84 13.03
C LYS A 87 8.23 21.80 14.45
N ASN A 88 9.52 21.56 14.58
CA ASN A 88 10.26 21.89 15.81
C ASN A 88 11.42 22.85 15.45
N THR A 89 11.07 24.13 15.46
CA THR A 89 11.82 25.28 15.98
C THR A 89 13.29 25.05 16.35
N THR A 90 14.20 25.79 15.71
CA THR A 90 15.09 26.69 16.46
C THR A 90 15.43 27.92 15.61
N LEU A 91 14.78 29.04 15.96
CA LEU A 91 15.34 30.37 15.77
C LEU A 91 16.58 30.46 16.67
N SER A 92 17.73 30.76 16.09
CA SER A 92 18.88 31.39 16.75
C SER A 92 19.66 32.18 15.70
#